data_AF-A0AAV9CYW0-F1
#
_entry.id   AF-A0AAV9CYW0-F1
#
_cell.length_a   1.000
_cell.length_b   1.000
_cell.length_c   1.000
_cell.angle_alpha   90.00
_cell.angle_beta   90.00
_cell.angle_gamma   90.00
#
_symmetry.space_group_name_H-M   'P 1'
#
loop_
_entity.id
_entity.type
_entity.pdbx_description
1 polymer ?
#
loop_
_entity_poly.entity_id
_entity_poly.type
_entity_poly.pdbx_seq_one_letter_code
_entity_poly.pdbx_strand_id
1 'polypeptide(L)'
;MAKSLNLLFLASAALIVFSFALVSAKKSGDVKELQIGVKYKPESCDIQAHKGDKIKVHYRGSLTDGTVFDSSFERADPIEFELGSGQVIKGWDQGLLGMCVGEKRKLKIPSKLGYGAQGSPPKIPGGATLVFDTELVAVNGKTGGGNSPKDSEL
;
A
#
# COMPACT_ATOMS: atom_id res chain seq x y z
N MET A 1 31.40 38.27 -70.85
CA MET A 1 31.08 39.02 -69.61
C MET A 1 30.05 38.19 -68.88
N ALA A 2 30.44 37.46 -67.83
CA ALA A 2 30.00 37.68 -66.44
C ALA A 2 28.46 37.68 -66.26
N LYS A 3 27.80 36.91 -65.39
CA LYS A 3 28.20 36.04 -64.26
C LYS A 3 26.92 35.31 -63.79
N SER A 4 27.13 34.16 -63.14
CA SER A 4 26.35 33.55 -62.04
C SER A 4 24.89 33.08 -62.24
N LEU A 5 24.38 32.03 -61.58
CA LEU A 5 24.92 30.91 -60.79
C LEU A 5 23.68 30.14 -60.24
N ASN A 6 23.69 28.81 -60.39
CA ASN A 6 23.05 27.70 -59.62
C ASN A 6 21.78 27.92 -58.77
N LEU A 7 20.85 26.93 -58.83
CA LEU A 7 20.28 26.28 -57.64
C LEU A 7 19.59 24.94 -58.00
N LEU A 8 20.29 23.80 -57.80
CA LEU A 8 20.09 22.79 -56.73
C LEU A 8 18.79 21.96 -56.84
N PHE A 9 18.90 20.76 -57.43
CA PHE A 9 18.00 19.64 -57.14
C PHE A 9 18.52 18.94 -55.87
N LEU A 10 17.92 19.24 -54.72
CA LEU A 10 18.20 18.53 -53.47
C LEU A 10 17.26 17.32 -53.36
N ALA A 11 17.87 16.15 -53.27
CA ALA A 11 17.23 14.90 -52.84
C ALA A 11 16.71 15.04 -51.40
N SER A 12 15.50 14.57 -51.14
CA SER A 12 15.03 14.40 -49.76
C SER A 12 14.34 13.04 -49.63
N ALA A 13 15.13 12.03 -49.26
CA ALA A 13 14.61 10.79 -48.70
C ALA A 13 14.07 11.09 -47.30
N ALA A 14 12.78 10.87 -47.08
CA ALA A 14 12.17 10.96 -45.77
C ALA A 14 12.62 9.77 -44.91
N LEU A 15 13.70 9.96 -44.14
CA LEU A 15 14.00 9.07 -43.02
C LEU A 15 13.04 9.42 -41.88
N ILE A 16 11.96 8.63 -41.76
CA ILE A 16 11.12 8.64 -40.56
C ILE A 16 11.98 8.03 -39.44
N VAL A 17 12.70 8.88 -38.72
CA VAL A 17 13.34 8.51 -37.45
C VAL A 17 12.19 8.31 -36.47
N PHE A 18 11.70 7.08 -36.39
CA PHE A 18 10.78 6.65 -35.33
C PHE A 18 11.60 6.67 -34.04
N SER A 19 11.69 7.83 -33.41
CA SER A 19 12.26 7.98 -32.09
C SER A 19 11.43 7.10 -31.15
N PHE A 20 11.91 5.89 -30.90
CA PHE A 20 11.50 5.08 -29.77
C PHE A 20 11.80 5.91 -28.53
N ALA A 21 10.82 6.67 -28.08
CA ALA A 21 10.82 7.23 -26.76
C ALA A 21 10.94 6.03 -25.81
N LEU A 22 12.13 5.86 -25.24
CA LEU A 22 12.36 4.95 -24.12
C LEU A 22 11.42 5.40 -22.99
N VAL A 23 10.24 4.81 -22.94
CA VAL A 23 9.37 4.85 -21.77
C VAL A 23 10.18 4.18 -20.67
N SER A 24 10.81 5.00 -19.83
CA SER A 24 11.45 4.52 -18.61
C SER A 24 10.36 3.97 -17.72
N ALA A 25 10.22 2.64 -17.67
CA ALA A 25 9.39 1.95 -16.71
C ALA A 25 9.94 2.27 -15.31
N LYS A 26 9.34 3.27 -14.65
CA LYS A 26 9.66 3.63 -13.27
C LYS A 26 9.50 2.36 -12.42
N LYS A 27 10.59 1.87 -11.82
CA LYS A 27 10.59 0.70 -10.93
C LYS A 27 9.56 0.97 -9.84
N SER A 28 8.40 0.32 -9.95
CA SER A 28 7.19 0.55 -9.14
C SER A 28 7.34 0.07 -7.69
N GLY A 29 8.57 -0.23 -7.24
CA GLY A 29 8.83 -0.81 -5.92
C GLY A 29 8.68 0.23 -4.82
N ASP A 30 9.56 1.22 -4.79
CA ASP A 30 9.68 2.10 -3.63
C ASP A 30 8.75 3.32 -3.65
N VAL A 31 8.29 3.70 -2.47
CA VAL A 31 7.49 4.92 -2.25
C VAL A 31 8.17 5.81 -1.23
N LYS A 32 7.94 7.13 -1.31
CA LYS A 32 8.48 8.10 -0.34
C LYS A 32 7.50 8.41 0.79
N GLU A 33 6.21 8.30 0.52
CA GLU A 33 5.13 8.56 1.45
C GLU A 33 4.19 7.36 1.54
N LEU A 34 3.43 7.29 2.62
CA LEU A 34 2.39 6.29 2.79
C LEU A 34 1.36 6.41 1.65
N GLN A 35 1.06 5.30 0.99
CA GLN A 35 -0.05 5.20 0.04
C GLN A 35 -1.12 4.28 0.60
N ILE A 36 -2.37 4.74 0.58
CA ILE A 36 -3.54 4.02 1.09
C ILE A 36 -4.48 3.79 -0.08
N GLY A 37 -4.68 2.53 -0.46
CA GLY A 37 -5.68 2.13 -1.45
C GLY A 37 -6.82 1.37 -0.78
N VAL A 38 -8.06 1.83 -0.92
CA VAL A 38 -9.24 1.08 -0.48
C VAL A 38 -9.54 0.00 -1.52
N LYS A 39 -9.54 -1.28 -1.12
CA LYS A 39 -9.84 -2.43 -1.99
C LYS A 39 -11.31 -2.84 -1.93
N TYR A 40 -11.91 -2.68 -0.75
CA TYR A 40 -13.32 -2.96 -0.50
C TYR A 40 -13.77 -2.07 0.65
N LYS A 41 -14.97 -1.51 0.54
CA LYS A 41 -15.62 -0.75 1.60
C LYS A 41 -17.04 -1.29 1.79
N PRO A 42 -17.46 -1.61 3.02
CA PRO A 42 -18.84 -2.02 3.28
C PRO A 42 -19.83 -0.91 2.92
N GLU A 43 -21.08 -1.30 2.63
CA GLU A 43 -22.15 -0.36 2.27
C GLU A 43 -22.45 0.62 3.43
N SER A 44 -22.50 0.11 4.66
CA SER A 44 -22.60 0.91 5.88
C SER A 44 -21.27 0.96 6.62
N CYS A 45 -21.04 2.07 7.33
CA CYS A 45 -19.86 2.30 8.15
C CYS A 45 -20.27 2.56 9.61
N ASP A 46 -21.07 1.65 10.17
CA ASP A 46 -21.68 1.84 11.48
C ASP A 46 -20.65 1.78 12.62
N ILE A 47 -19.55 1.05 12.39
CA ILE A 47 -18.42 0.94 13.31
C ILE A 47 -17.16 1.36 12.56
N GLN A 48 -16.57 2.47 12.99
CA GLN A 48 -15.39 3.07 12.38
C GLN A 48 -14.24 3.14 13.40
N ALA A 49 -13.02 2.85 12.94
CA ALA A 49 -11.81 2.89 13.77
C ALA A 49 -11.28 4.32 13.95
N HIS A 50 -11.06 4.70 15.21
CA HIS A 50 -10.48 5.97 15.62
C HIS A 50 -9.22 5.76 16.45
N LYS A 51 -8.46 6.84 16.65
CA LYS A 51 -7.29 6.82 17.52
C LYS A 51 -7.71 6.45 18.95
N GLY A 52 -6.97 5.53 19.57
CA GLY A 52 -7.24 5.01 20.91
C GLY A 52 -8.18 3.80 20.93
N ASP A 53 -8.82 3.46 19.80
CA ASP A 53 -9.60 2.23 19.72
C ASP A 53 -8.69 1.00 19.72
N LYS A 54 -9.14 -0.05 20.38
CA LYS A 54 -8.57 -1.39 20.24
C LYS A 54 -9.14 -2.04 18.99
N ILE A 55 -8.32 -2.30 17.99
CA ILE A 55 -8.76 -2.87 16.70
C ILE A 55 -8.19 -4.26 16.47
N LYS A 56 -8.95 -5.10 15.76
CA LYS A 56 -8.48 -6.40 15.25
C LYS A 56 -8.35 -6.34 13.74
N VAL A 57 -7.20 -6.74 13.21
CA VAL A 57 -6.89 -6.63 11.77
C VAL A 57 -6.34 -7.94 11.25
N HIS A 58 -6.93 -8.44 10.17
CA HIS A 58 -6.29 -9.44 9.34
C HIS A 58 -5.38 -8.76 8.31
N TYR A 59 -4.24 -9.37 8.00
CA TYR A 59 -3.28 -8.83 7.07
C TYR A 59 -2.43 -9.90 6.35
N ARG A 60 -1.88 -9.48 5.22
CA ARG A 60 -0.76 -10.14 4.53
C ARG A 60 0.30 -9.08 4.20
N GLY A 61 1.50 -9.25 4.74
CA GLY A 61 2.65 -8.38 4.52
C GLY A 61 3.64 -8.98 3.52
N SER A 62 4.00 -8.21 2.50
CA SER A 62 4.98 -8.60 1.50
C SER A 62 5.95 -7.47 1.15
N LEU A 63 7.12 -7.84 0.64
CA LEU A 63 8.03 -6.92 -0.04
C LEU A 63 7.48 -6.54 -1.42
N THR A 64 8.09 -5.55 -2.06
CA THR A 64 7.63 -5.03 -3.36
C THR A 64 7.83 -6.00 -4.52
N ASP A 65 8.67 -7.01 -4.34
CA ASP A 65 8.84 -8.12 -5.28
C ASP A 65 7.78 -9.24 -5.10
N GLY A 66 6.90 -9.10 -4.10
CA GLY A 66 5.85 -10.06 -3.78
C GLY A 66 6.24 -11.10 -2.71
N THR A 67 7.49 -11.12 -2.25
CA THR A 67 7.93 -12.02 -1.18
C THR A 67 7.14 -11.74 0.10
N VAL A 68 6.33 -12.70 0.55
CA VAL A 68 5.56 -12.60 1.79
C VAL A 68 6.50 -12.81 2.97
N PHE A 69 6.48 -11.90 3.94
CA PHE A 69 7.26 -12.05 5.17
C PHE A 69 6.39 -12.45 6.37
N ASP A 70 5.10 -12.09 6.34
CA ASP A 70 4.15 -12.44 7.39
C ASP A 70 2.68 -12.38 6.91
N SER A 71 1.80 -13.17 7.51
CA SER A 71 0.38 -13.26 7.19
C SER A 71 -0.42 -13.77 8.40
N SER A 72 -1.44 -13.02 8.82
CA SER A 72 -2.37 -13.50 9.86
C SER A 72 -3.33 -14.57 9.33
N PHE A 73 -3.62 -14.56 8.02
CA PHE A 73 -4.56 -15.49 7.40
C PHE A 73 -4.09 -16.94 7.49
N GLU A 74 -2.78 -17.16 7.41
CA GLU A 74 -2.17 -18.50 7.55
C GLU A 74 -2.35 -19.08 8.96
N ARG A 75 -2.52 -18.21 9.96
CA ARG A 75 -2.72 -18.57 11.37
C ARG A 75 -4.18 -18.52 11.80
N ALA A 76 -5.08 -18.03 10.94
CA ALA A 76 -6.47 -17.74 11.25
C ALA A 76 -6.66 -16.85 12.51
N ASP A 77 -5.66 -16.03 12.84
CA ASP A 77 -5.64 -15.22 14.07
C ASP A 77 -5.30 -13.75 13.73
N PRO A 78 -6.28 -12.82 13.75
CA PRO A 78 -6.03 -11.39 13.54
C PRO A 78 -5.17 -10.80 14.65
N ILE A 79 -4.34 -9.81 14.31
CA ILE A 79 -3.61 -9.05 15.33
C ILE A 79 -4.52 -8.03 16.00
N GLU A 80 -4.42 -7.91 17.33
CA GLU A 80 -5.10 -6.89 18.14
C GLU A 80 -4.09 -5.86 18.67
N PHE A 81 -4.40 -4.57 18.56
CA PHE A 81 -3.58 -3.48 19.11
C PHE A 81 -4.42 -2.19 19.28
N GLU A 82 -3.91 -1.23 20.03
CA GLU A 82 -4.50 0.10 20.18
C GLU A 82 -4.06 1.03 19.04
N LEU A 83 -5.00 1.52 18.24
CA LEU A 83 -4.72 2.29 17.04
C LEU A 83 -4.18 3.69 17.34
N GLY A 84 -3.04 4.04 16.74
CA GLY A 84 -2.45 5.37 16.87
C GLY A 84 -1.70 5.60 18.18
N SER A 85 -1.39 4.52 18.90
CA SER A 85 -0.65 4.52 20.17
C SER A 85 0.85 4.27 20.02
N GLY A 86 1.32 3.91 18.82
CA GLY A 86 2.71 3.52 18.57
C GLY A 86 3.03 2.05 18.89
N GLN A 87 2.02 1.20 19.12
CA GLN A 87 2.20 -0.23 19.35
C GLN A 87 2.63 -1.00 18.08
N VAL A 88 2.34 -0.45 16.90
CA VAL A 88 2.71 -1.01 15.59
C VAL A 88 3.52 0.00 14.78
N ILE A 89 3.98 -0.39 13.59
CA ILE A 89 4.70 0.52 12.70
C ILE A 89 3.84 1.75 12.35
N LYS A 90 4.47 2.92 12.22
CA LYS A 90 3.77 4.21 11.99
C LYS A 90 2.85 4.19 10.77
N GLY A 91 3.20 3.44 9.72
CA GLY A 91 2.37 3.31 8.54
C GLY A 91 1.04 2.61 8.79
N TRP A 92 0.96 1.71 9.78
CA TRP A 92 -0.30 1.10 10.22
C TRP A 92 -1.12 2.07 11.07
N ASP A 93 -0.48 2.71 12.05
CA ASP A 93 -1.12 3.74 12.90
C ASP A 93 -1.78 4.85 12.07
N GLN A 94 -1.18 5.22 10.94
CA GLN A 94 -1.73 6.21 10.01
C GLN A 94 -2.71 5.59 9.00
N GLY A 95 -2.35 4.43 8.43
CA GLY A 95 -3.04 3.83 7.29
C GLY A 95 -4.40 3.21 7.61
N LEU A 96 -4.63 2.87 8.88
CA LEU A 96 -5.84 2.17 9.34
C LEU A 96 -6.86 3.09 9.99
N LEU A 97 -6.53 4.37 10.22
CA LEU A 97 -7.47 5.37 10.73
C LEU A 97 -8.67 5.50 9.81
N GLY A 98 -9.86 5.60 10.41
CA GLY A 98 -11.12 5.80 9.72
C GLY A 98 -11.59 4.61 8.90
N MET A 99 -11.01 3.42 9.05
CA MET A 99 -11.55 2.20 8.44
C MET A 99 -12.90 1.84 9.04
N CYS A 100 -13.83 1.41 8.21
CA CYS A 100 -15.06 0.76 8.65
C CYS A 100 -14.78 -0.72 8.95
N VAL A 101 -15.44 -1.32 9.94
CA VAL A 101 -15.33 -2.77 10.13
C VAL A 101 -15.79 -3.51 8.86
N GLY A 102 -14.99 -4.47 8.41
CA GLY A 102 -15.14 -5.17 7.13
C GLY A 102 -14.42 -4.49 5.95
N GLU A 103 -13.96 -3.25 6.09
CA GLU A 103 -13.19 -2.56 5.06
C GLU A 103 -11.84 -3.27 4.81
N LYS A 104 -11.41 -3.29 3.55
CA LYS A 104 -10.12 -3.84 3.14
C LYS A 104 -9.27 -2.77 2.49
N ARG A 105 -8.02 -2.64 2.91
CA ARG A 105 -7.05 -1.67 2.37
C ARG A 105 -5.77 -2.34 1.90
N LYS A 106 -5.18 -1.80 0.83
CA LYS A 106 -3.78 -1.99 0.47
C LYS A 106 -2.98 -0.80 0.97
N LEU A 107 -2.05 -1.03 1.89
CA LEU A 107 -1.11 -0.02 2.35
C LEU A 107 0.24 -0.25 1.67
N LYS A 108 0.85 0.82 1.17
CA LYS A 108 2.23 0.80 0.71
C LYS A 108 3.04 1.76 1.55
N ILE A 109 3.93 1.20 2.36
CA ILE A 109 4.55 1.87 3.49
C ILE A 109 6.03 2.09 3.19
N PRO A 110 6.50 3.35 3.10
CA PRO A 110 7.92 3.62 2.95
C PRO A 110 8.68 3.16 4.19
N SER A 111 9.94 2.77 4.04
CA SER A 111 10.77 2.25 5.15
C SER A 111 10.77 3.15 6.38
N LYS A 112 10.78 4.49 6.21
CA LYS A 112 10.72 5.48 7.30
C LYS A 112 9.46 5.38 8.18
N LEU A 113 8.38 4.78 7.68
CA LEU A 113 7.13 4.50 8.40
C LEU A 113 6.95 3.00 8.71
N GLY A 114 7.94 2.18 8.34
CA GLY A 114 8.05 0.75 8.65
C GLY A 114 9.28 0.49 9.53
N TYR A 115 10.20 -0.36 9.06
CA TYR A 115 11.38 -0.81 9.81
C TYR A 115 12.67 0.01 9.57
N GLY A 116 12.58 1.16 8.90
CA GLY A 116 13.69 2.08 8.71
C GLY A 116 14.87 1.49 7.92
N ALA A 117 16.06 2.05 8.14
CA ALA A 117 17.29 1.62 7.47
C ALA A 117 17.82 0.27 7.98
N GLN A 118 17.42 -0.14 9.18
CA GLN A 118 17.83 -1.38 9.83
C GLN A 118 17.03 -2.58 9.34
N GLY A 119 15.77 -2.38 8.97
CA GLY A 119 14.88 -3.48 8.59
C GLY A 119 14.48 -4.34 9.79
N SER A 120 14.04 -5.57 9.51
CA SER A 120 13.80 -6.63 10.50
C SER A 120 14.38 -7.95 9.95
N PRO A 121 15.70 -8.13 10.04
CA PRO A 121 16.37 -9.33 9.52
C PRO A 121 15.85 -10.63 10.16
N PRO A 122 15.89 -11.76 9.44
CA PRO A 122 16.36 -11.90 8.06
C PRO A 122 15.28 -11.58 7.00
N LYS A 123 14.02 -11.39 7.40
CA LYS A 123 12.88 -11.35 6.47
C LYS A 123 12.68 -10.00 5.78
N ILE A 124 12.97 -8.91 6.48
CA ILE A 124 12.75 -7.55 5.98
C ILE A 124 14.10 -6.84 5.90
N PRO A 125 14.63 -6.55 4.69
CA PRO A 125 15.88 -5.85 4.56
C PRO A 125 15.76 -4.39 4.97
N GLY A 126 16.89 -3.78 5.31
CA GLY A 126 17.00 -2.35 5.57
C GLY A 126 16.52 -1.51 4.39
N GLY A 127 15.78 -0.43 4.67
CA GLY A 127 15.29 0.49 3.65
C GLY A 127 14.11 -0.04 2.82
N ALA A 128 13.58 -1.22 3.12
CA ALA A 128 12.49 -1.83 2.36
C ALA A 128 11.17 -1.04 2.43
N THR A 129 10.55 -0.87 1.26
CA THR A 129 9.13 -0.53 1.18
C THR A 129 8.29 -1.79 1.44
N LEU A 130 7.26 -1.65 2.27
CA LEU A 130 6.36 -2.76 2.62
C LEU A 130 5.02 -2.60 1.91
N VAL A 131 4.42 -3.72 1.52
CA VAL A 131 3.05 -3.79 1.00
C VAL A 131 2.22 -4.63 1.96
N PHE A 132 1.11 -4.08 2.43
CA PHE A 132 0.15 -4.80 3.24
C PHE A 132 -1.21 -4.81 2.57
N ASP A 133 -1.82 -5.98 2.45
CA ASP A 133 -3.26 -6.11 2.27
C ASP A 133 -3.87 -6.35 3.65
N THR A 134 -4.87 -5.55 4.05
CA THR A 134 -5.43 -5.50 5.40
C THR A 134 -6.96 -5.57 5.35
N GLU A 135 -7.56 -6.09 6.43
CA GLU A 135 -9.00 -6.17 6.65
C GLU A 135 -9.30 -5.86 8.12
N LEU A 136 -10.11 -4.83 8.37
CA LEU A 136 -10.51 -4.48 9.74
C LEU A 136 -11.62 -5.44 10.19
N VAL A 137 -11.33 -6.25 11.20
CA VAL A 137 -12.24 -7.30 11.71
C VAL A 137 -13.13 -6.79 12.82
N ALA A 138 -12.58 -5.98 13.73
CA ALA A 138 -13.34 -5.45 14.87
C ALA A 138 -12.75 -4.13 15.40
N VAL A 139 -13.61 -3.36 16.06
CA VAL A 139 -13.24 -2.17 16.84
C VAL A 139 -13.88 -2.29 18.22
N ASN A 140 -13.07 -2.23 19.27
CA ASN A 140 -13.48 -2.37 20.67
C ASN A 140 -14.38 -3.61 20.89
N GLY A 141 -14.00 -4.73 20.27
CA GLY A 141 -14.74 -6.00 20.35
C GLY A 141 -16.00 -6.10 19.48
N LYS A 142 -16.38 -5.04 18.75
CA LYS A 142 -17.58 -5.03 17.88
C LYS A 142 -17.21 -5.39 16.44
N THR A 143 -18.00 -6.28 15.82
CA THR A 143 -17.86 -6.73 14.43
C THR A 143 -18.98 -6.17 13.54
N GLY A 144 -18.75 -6.06 12.23
CA GLY A 144 -19.71 -5.56 11.25
C GLY A 144 -20.63 -6.68 10.75
N GLY A 145 -21.94 -6.54 10.96
CA GLY A 145 -22.96 -7.49 10.47
C GLY A 145 -23.19 -8.72 11.35
N GLY A 146 -23.93 -8.55 12.46
CA GLY A 146 -24.83 -9.58 13.02
C GLY A 146 -24.23 -10.89 13.55
N ASN A 147 -23.54 -10.82 14.69
CA ASN A 147 -23.79 -11.66 15.88
C ASN A 147 -22.70 -11.38 16.92
N SER A 148 -22.95 -10.40 17.79
CA SER A 148 -22.44 -10.51 19.15
C SER A 148 -23.09 -11.75 19.76
N PRO A 149 -22.34 -12.65 20.42
CA PRO A 149 -22.95 -13.56 21.38
C PRO A 149 -23.71 -12.67 22.37
N LYS A 150 -25.04 -12.68 22.28
CA LYS A 150 -25.85 -12.61 23.48
C LYS A 150 -25.36 -13.76 24.35
N ASP A 151 -25.21 -13.52 25.64
CA ASP A 151 -24.87 -14.48 26.71
C ASP A 151 -23.48 -14.21 27.32
N SER A 152 -23.44 -13.22 28.21
CA SER A 152 -22.88 -13.42 29.55
C SER A 152 -23.38 -12.32 30.49
N GLU A 153 -24.69 -12.31 30.71
CA GLU A 153 -25.26 -11.86 31.97
C GLU A 153 -25.76 -13.13 32.65
N LEU A 154 -24.96 -13.62 33.61
CA LEU A 154 -25.31 -14.38 34.83
C LEU A 154 -24.02 -14.62 35.63
#